data_AF-A0A3B1A6L1-F1
#
_entry.id   AF-A0A3B1A6L1-F1
#
_cell.length_a   1.000
_cell.length_b   1.000
_cell.length_c   1.000
_cell.angle_alpha   90.00
_cell.angle_beta   90.00
_cell.angle_gamma   90.00
#
_symmetry.space_group_name_H-M   'P 1'
#
loop_
_entity.id
_entity.type
_entity.pdbx_description
1 polymer ?
#
loop_
_entity_poly.entity_id
_entity_poly.type
_entity_poly.pdbx_seq_one_letter_code
_entity_poly.pdbx_strand_id
1 'polypeptide(L)' 'MTQQQRSVADRLVERGFAWVYRRYNSSSELIKKEARAKRERRGLWQNSQPTPPWLWRQKAKLKH' A
#
# COMPACT_ATOMS: atom_id res chain seq x y z
N MET A 1 -3.75 -23.12 19.56
CA MET A 1 -2.58 -22.45 18.93
C MET A 1 -3.09 -21.67 17.73
N THR A 2 -3.59 -20.46 17.95
CA THR A 2 -4.07 -19.60 16.86
C THR A 2 -2.86 -19.14 16.07
N GLN A 3 -2.78 -19.64 14.83
CA GLN A 3 -1.77 -19.25 13.88
C GLN A 3 -1.82 -17.72 13.78
N GLN A 4 -0.82 -17.08 14.38
CA GLN A 4 -0.43 -15.69 14.10
C GLN A 4 -0.03 -15.69 12.63
N GLN A 5 -1.05 -15.65 11.77
CA GLN A 5 -0.96 -15.46 10.35
C GLN A 5 -0.50 -14.00 10.22
N ARG A 6 0.82 -13.78 10.41
CA ARG A 6 1.46 -12.49 10.16
C ARG A 6 1.06 -12.10 8.76
N SER A 7 0.09 -11.20 8.67
CA SER A 7 -0.55 -10.81 7.43
C SER A 7 0.52 -10.48 6.41
N VAL A 8 0.61 -11.25 5.33
CA VAL A 8 1.58 -11.01 4.25
C VAL A 8 1.46 -9.56 3.76
N ALA A 9 0.23 -9.03 3.76
CA ALA A 9 -0.08 -7.62 3.51
C ALA A 9 0.75 -6.65 4.36
N ASP A 10 0.88 -6.87 5.68
CA ASP A 10 1.64 -6.00 6.58
C ASP A 10 3.11 -5.91 6.19
N ARG A 11 3.73 -7.04 5.87
CA ARG A 11 5.14 -7.08 5.42
C ARG A 11 5.31 -6.47 4.05
N LEU A 12 4.34 -6.65 3.15
CA LEU A 12 4.38 -6.05 1.83
C LEU A 12 4.25 -4.52 1.91
N VAL A 13 3.38 -4.00 2.79
CA VAL A 13 3.25 -2.56 3.01
C VAL A 13 4.52 -1.99 3.65
N GLU A 14 5.07 -2.66 4.66
CA GLU A 14 6.31 -2.23 5.31
C GLU A 14 7.51 -2.23 4.35
N ARG A 15 7.59 -3.20 3.43
CA ARG A 15 8.63 -3.26 2.40
C ARG A 15 8.37 -2.33 1.21
N GLY A 16 7.20 -1.68 1.15
CA GLY A 16 6.84 -0.77 0.05
C GLY A 16 6.40 -1.48 -1.24
N PHE A 17 5.93 -2.71 -1.14
CA PHE A 17 5.38 -3.49 -2.26
C PHE A 17 3.85 -3.49 -2.32
N ALA A 18 3.16 -2.95 -1.31
CA ALA A 18 1.70 -2.87 -1.29
C ALA A 18 1.20 -1.51 -0.82
N TRP A 19 -0.03 -1.19 -1.23
CA TRP A 19 -0.76 0.03 -0.86
C TRP A 19 -1.85 -0.28 0.17
N VAL A 20 -2.03 0.61 1.13
CA VAL A 20 -3.10 0.46 2.12
C VAL A 20 -4.40 0.96 1.51
N TYR A 21 -5.33 0.03 1.25
CA TYR A 21 -6.62 0.42 0.71
C TYR A 21 -7.57 0.85 1.82
N ARG A 22 -7.58 2.16 2.09
CA ARG A 22 -8.41 2.84 3.10
C ARG A 22 -9.91 2.54 3.02
N ARG A 23 -10.41 2.04 1.90
CA ARG A 23 -11.82 1.66 1.74
C ARG A 23 -12.19 0.37 2.48
N TYR A 24 -11.25 -0.58 2.60
CA TYR A 24 -11.49 -1.86 3.26
C TYR A 24 -10.70 -2.03 4.53
N ASN A 25 -9.57 -1.31 4.66
CA ASN A 25 -8.75 -1.40 5.85
C ASN A 25 -8.18 -0.02 6.23
N SER A 26 -8.56 0.44 7.43
CA SER A 26 -8.19 1.74 8.00
C SER A 26 -7.31 1.58 9.25
N SER A 27 -6.60 0.46 9.38
CA SER A 27 -5.69 0.26 10.51
C SER A 27 -4.59 1.32 10.51
N SER A 28 -4.54 2.10 11.58
CA SER A 28 -3.51 3.13 11.80
C SER A 28 -2.08 2.58 11.73
N GLU A 29 -1.89 1.30 12.09
CA GLU A 29 -0.60 0.61 11.97
C GLU A 29 -0.13 0.49 10.53
N LEU A 30 -1.02 0.12 9.60
CA LEU A 30 -0.68 0.00 8.19
C LEU A 30 -0.36 1.35 7.57
N ILE A 31 -1.09 2.40 7.96
CA ILE A 31 -0.83 3.77 7.51
C ILE A 31 0.56 4.22 7.97
N LYS A 32 0.95 3.91 9.22
CA LYS A 32 2.31 4.20 9.72
C LYS A 32 3.38 3.42 8.95
N LYS A 33 3.14 2.13 8.65
CA LYS A 33 4.05 1.29 7.86
C LYS A 33 4.21 1.84 6.43
N GLU A 34 3.12 2.23 5.78
CA GLU A 34 3.12 2.85 4.46
C GLU A 34 3.90 4.18 4.45
N ALA A 35 3.64 5.04 5.43
CA ALA A 35 4.35 6.31 5.58
C ALA A 35 5.87 6.11 5.76
N ARG A 36 6.27 5.07 6.51
CA ARG A 36 7.67 4.69 6.68
C ARG A 36 8.28 4.20 5.36
N ALA A 37 7.60 3.30 4.65
CA ALA A 37 8.06 2.78 3.35
C ALA A 37 8.19 3.90 2.30
N LYS A 38 7.28 4.88 2.33
CA LYS A 38 7.31 6.08 1.48
C LYS A 38 8.49 7.00 1.81
N ARG A 39 8.75 7.25 3.10
CA ARG A 39 9.90 8.05 3.54
C ARG A 39 11.22 7.39 3.16
N GLU A 40 11.28 6.07 3.29
CA GLU A 40 12.46 5.27 2.92
C GLU A 40 12.54 4.97 1.41
N ARG A 41 11.58 5.47 0.60
CA ARG A 41 11.49 5.27 -0.85
C ARG A 41 11.73 3.82 -1.29
N ARG A 42 11.16 2.85 -0.54
CA ARG A 42 11.36 1.42 -0.83
C ARG A 42 10.44 0.92 -1.93
N GLY A 43 10.94 0.05 -2.80
CA GLY A 43 10.10 -0.69 -3.77
C GLY A 43 9.32 0.25 -4.69
N LEU A 44 7.98 0.23 -4.58
CA LEU A 44 7.06 1.07 -5.36
C LEU A 44 7.27 2.57 -5.10
N TRP A 45 7.80 2.95 -3.93
CA TRP A 45 8.01 4.34 -3.52
C TRP A 45 9.32 4.95 -4.04
N GLN A 46 10.12 4.20 -4.80
CA GLN A 46 11.30 4.73 -5.49
C GLN A 46 10.93 5.78 -6.53
N ASN A 47 9.78 5.63 -7.19
CA ASN A 47 9.25 6.65 -8.07
C ASN A 47 8.73 7.84 -7.25
N SER A 48 9.04 9.06 -7.69
CA SER A 48 8.65 10.29 -6.97
C SER A 48 7.14 10.47 -6.77
N GLN A 49 6.32 9.87 -7.63
CA GLN A 49 4.85 9.92 -7.55
C GLN A 49 4.26 8.55 -7.90
N PRO A 50 4.33 7.58 -6.98
CA PRO A 50 3.76 6.27 -7.25
C PRO A 50 2.24 6.42 -7.30
N THR A 51 1.64 5.98 -8.40
CA THR A 51 0.20 6.10 -8.61
C THR A 51 -0.46 4.88 -7.97
N PRO A 52 -1.40 5.06 -7.03
CA PRO A 52 -2.07 3.91 -6.46
C PRO A 52 -2.92 3.20 -7.52
N PRO A 53 -3.07 1.86 -7.41
CA PRO A 53 -3.76 1.06 -8.42
C PRO A 53 -5.23 1.47 -8.60
N TRP A 54 -5.90 2.00 -7.58
CA TRP A 54 -7.28 2.51 -7.72
C TRP A 54 -7.36 3.77 -8.58
N LEU A 55 -6.35 4.66 -8.51
CA LEU A 55 -6.29 5.86 -9.36
C LEU A 55 -5.98 5.48 -10.80
N TRP A 56 -5.13 4.46 -11.01
CA TRP A 56 -4.90 3.87 -12.33
C TRP A 56 -6.19 3.27 -12.91
N ARG A 57 -6.94 2.49 -12.12
CA ARG A 57 -8.25 1.92 -12.52
C ARG A 57 -9.28 3.00 -12.84
N GLN A 58 -9.31 4.11 -12.10
CA GLN A 58 -10.21 5.24 -12.38
C GLN A 58 -9.83 5.95 -13.68
N LYS A 59 -8.54 6.20 -13.92
CA LYS A 59 -8.08 6.80 -15.18
C LYS A 59 -8.41 5.93 -16.39
N ALA A 60 -8.34 4.60 -16.25
CA ALA A 60 -8.72 3.67 -17.32
C ALA A 60 -10.22 3.75 -17.68
N LYS A 61 -11.09 4.04 -16.71
CA LYS A 61 -12.54 4.22 -16.94
C LYS A 61 -12.93 5.55 -17.59
N LEU A 62 -12.04 6.55 -17.55
CA LEU A 62 -12.31 7.90 -18.06
C LEU A 62 -12.00 8.07 -19.56
N LYS A 63 -11.60 7.00 -20.26
CA LYS A 63 -11.46 6.96 -21.72
C LYS A 63 -12.59 6.13 -22.32
N HIS A 64 -13.79 6.67 -22.40
CA HIS A 64 -14.82 6.22 -23.33
C HIS A 64 -15.72 7.39 -23.67
#